data_AF-A0A821MUY2-F1
#
_entry.id   AF-A0A821MUY2-F1
#
_cell.length_a   1.000
_cell.length_b   1.000
_cell.length_c   1.000
_cell.angle_alpha   90.00
_cell.angle_beta   90.00
_cell.angle_gamma   90.00
#
_symmetry.space_group_name_H-M   'P 1'
#
loop_
_entity.id
_entity.type
_entity.pdbx_description
1 polymer ?
#
loop_
_entity_poly.entity_id
_entity_poly.type
_entity_poly.pdbx_seq_one_letter_code
_entity_poly.pdbx_strand_id
1 'polypeptide(L)' 'TVNWKDIGFPVDHSAVVRDLWARKDIGTFTGNYTSPKIDYHSVTMLKITLS' A
#
# COMPACT_ATOMS: atom_id res chain seq x y z
N THR A 1 -3.98 0.77 -8.27
CA THR A 1 -4.55 0.60 -6.92
C THR A 1 -4.34 -0.83 -6.47
N VAL A 2 -4.07 -1.03 -5.19
CA VAL A 2 -4.07 -2.36 -4.55
C VAL A 2 -5.18 -2.36 -3.50
N ASN A 3 -6.16 -3.26 -3.63
CA ASN A 3 -7.23 -3.41 -2.64
C ASN A 3 -6.84 -4.49 -1.64
N TRP A 4 -7.23 -4.34 -0.37
CA TRP A 4 -6.84 -5.26 0.70
C TRP A 4 -7.35 -6.68 0.43
N LYS A 5 -8.59 -6.81 -0.07
CA LYS A 5 -9.15 -8.10 -0.48
C LYS A 5 -8.30 -8.85 -1.52
N ASP A 6 -7.64 -8.12 -2.43
CA ASP A 6 -6.87 -8.72 -3.53
C ASP A 6 -5.55 -9.34 -3.03
N ILE A 7 -5.11 -8.96 -1.83
CA ILE A 7 -3.91 -9.47 -1.15
C ILE A 7 -4.23 -10.26 0.13
N GLY A 8 -5.49 -10.65 0.32
CA GLY A 8 -5.93 -11.49 1.44
C GLY A 8 -6.10 -10.75 2.78
N PHE A 9 -6.18 -9.42 2.77
CA PHE A 9 -6.40 -8.61 3.97
C PHE A 9 -7.89 -8.24 4.16
N PRO A 10 -8.34 -8.01 5.41
CA PRO A 10 -9.70 -7.52 5.68
C PRO A 10 -9.96 -6.16 5.02
N VAL A 11 -11.17 -5.96 4.52
CA VAL A 11 -11.54 -4.74 3.75
C VAL A 11 -11.77 -3.50 4.62
N ASP A 12 -12.07 -3.71 5.89
CA ASP A 12 -12.45 -2.71 6.89
C ASP A 12 -11.30 -2.36 7.85
N HIS A 13 -10.15 -3.00 7.69
CA HIS A 13 -8.98 -2.73 8.53
C HIS A 13 -8.10 -1.61 7.97
N SER A 14 -7.58 -0.81 8.91
CA SER A 14 -6.51 0.14 8.64
C SER A 14 -5.16 -0.58 8.56
N ALA A 15 -4.30 -0.11 7.66
CA ALA A 15 -2.95 -0.61 7.53
C ALA A 15 -1.96 0.55 7.32
N VAL A 16 -0.81 0.47 7.97
CA VAL A 16 0.33 1.33 7.68
C VAL A 16 0.95 0.87 6.37
N VAL A 17 1.08 1.79 5.41
CA VAL A 17 1.73 1.54 4.13
C VAL A 17 3.10 2.22 4.14
N ARG A 18 4.15 1.44 3.89
CA ARG A 18 5.53 1.89 3.79
C ARG A 18 6.05 1.67 2.38
N ASP A 19 6.58 2.73 1.77
CA ASP A 19 7.36 2.63 0.55
C ASP A 19 8.80 2.21 0.89
N LEU A 20 9.23 1.07 0.34
CA LEU A 20 10.54 0.50 0.62
C LEU A 20 11.68 1.21 -0.12
N TRP A 21 11.41 1.79 -1.28
CA TRP A 21 12.39 2.58 -2.03
C TRP A 21 12.63 3.94 -1.36
N ALA A 22 11.55 4.63 -0.97
CA ALA A 22 11.63 5.87 -0.22
C ALA A 22 12.06 5.65 1.25
N ARG A 23 12.07 4.40 1.73
CA ARG A 23 12.34 4.01 3.12
C ARG A 23 11.47 4.80 4.11
N LYS A 24 10.19 5.01 3.78
CA LYS A 24 9.30 5.91 4.51
C LYS A 24 7.90 5.34 4.61
N ASP A 25 7.29 5.52 5.78
CA ASP A 25 5.86 5.27 5.98
C ASP A 25 5.09 6.44 5.34
N ILE A 26 4.25 6.13 4.37
CA ILE A 26 3.56 7.14 3.55
C ILE A 26 2.15 7.42 4.03
N GLY A 27 1.69 6.67 5.04
CA GLY A 27 0.44 6.91 5.74
C GLY A 27 -0.23 5.62 6.21
N THR A 28 -1.41 5.80 6.79
CA THR A 28 -2.33 4.73 7.16
C THR A 28 -3.55 4.80 6.26
N PHE A 29 -3.93 3.67 5.69
CA PHE A 29 -5.03 3.57 4.74
C PHE A 29 -5.98 2.44 5.11
N THR A 30 -7.28 2.64 4.87
CA THR A 30 -8.32 1.64 5.14
C THR A 30 -8.81 1.04 3.82
N GLY A 31 -8.79 -0.29 3.74
CA GLY A 31 -9.34 -1.08 2.63
C GLY A 31 -8.56 -1.08 1.31
N ASN A 32 -7.78 -0.04 1.00
CA ASN A 32 -6.95 0.01 -0.21
C ASN A 32 -5.85 1.07 -0.14
N TYR A 33 -4.90 1.00 -1.08
CA TYR A 33 -3.96 2.08 -1.38
C TYR A 33 -3.83 2.29 -2.89
N THR A 34 -3.82 3.56 -3.31
CA THR A 34 -3.56 3.96 -4.69
C THR A 34 -2.26 4.73 -4.75
N SER A 35 -1.25 4.19 -5.44
CA SER A 35 -0.02 4.92 -5.71
C SER A 35 -0.35 6.13 -6.61
N PRO A 36 0.16 7.34 -6.29
CA PRO A 36 -0.13 8.54 -7.06
C PRO A 36 0.45 8.49 -8.48
N LYS A 37 1.56 7.76 -8.68
CA LYS A 37 2.21 7.61 -9.99
C LYS A 37 3.07 6.34 -10.01
N ILE A 38 3.01 5.61 -11.12
CA ILE A 38 3.97 4.54 -11.46
C ILE A 38 4.34 4.75 -12.92
N ASP A 39 5.60 5.06 -13.19
CA ASP A 39 6.09 5.27 -14.56
C ASP A 39 6.14 3.95 -15.35
N TYR A 40 6.14 4.05 -16.69
CA TYR A 40 6.24 2.87 -17.56
C TYR A 40 7.46 2.02 -17.20
N HIS A 41 7.27 0.71 -17.13
CA HIS A 41 8.29 -0.28 -16.73
C HIS A 41 8.87 -0.09 -15.32
N SER A 42 8.28 0.77 -14.49
CA SER A 42 8.67 0.96 -13.09
C SER A 42 7.80 0.13 -12.15
N VAL A 43 8.30 -0.07 -10.94
CA VAL A 43 7.59 -0.74 -9.85
C VAL A 43 7.75 0.07 -8.56
N THR A 44 6.71 0.09 -7.73
CA THR A 44 6.84 0.47 -6.32
C THR A 44 6.77 -0.79 -5.47
N MET A 45 7.56 -0.85 -4.41
CA MET A 45 7.57 -1.96 -3.47
C MET A 45 7.07 -1.46 -2.12
N LEU A 46 5.98 -2.04 -1.64
CA LEU A 46 5.30 -1.62 -0.43
C LEU A 46 5.41 -2.70 0.65
N LYS A 47 5.66 -2.29 1.89
CA LYS A 47 5.35 -3.09 3.08
C LYS A 47 4.03 -2.58 3.64
N ILE A 48 3.06 -3.48 3.77
CA ILE A 48 1.74 -3.19 4.34
C ILE A 48 1.65 -3.93 5.67
N THR A 49 1.30 -3.22 6.74
CA THR A 49 1.17 -3.80 8.09
C THR A 49 -0.18 -3.42 8.66
N LEU A 50 -1.04 -4.41 8.92
CA LEU A 50 -2.33 -4.20 9.57
C LEU A 50 -2.11 -3.52 10.93
N SER A 51 -2.93 -2.52 11.21
CA SER A 51 -2.96 -1.80 12.50
C SER A 51 -3.95 -2.42 13.46
#